data_AF-A0A924X046-F1
#
_entry.id   AF-A0A924X046-F1
#
_cell.length_a   1.000
_cell.length_b   1.000
_cell.length_c   1.000
_cell.angle_alpha   90.00
_cell.angle_beta   90.00
_cell.angle_gamma   90.00
#
_symmetry.space_group_name_H-M   'P 1'
#
loop_
_entity.id
_entity.type
_entity.pdbx_description
1 polymer ?
#
loop_
_entity_poly.entity_id
_entity_poly.type
_entity_poly.pdbx_seq_one_letter_code
_entity_poly.pdbx_strand_id
1 'polypeptide(L)'
;MLSQMRYKRLGALMLALAAAACGDTANLGTEPDEVSFDAARVQADAQAMESALGAPALRSFAVMAGHLSVGPSTRAAVQGSVDLLASGSALAVTDAKRVTRTLAERVMSGIPASPNDQRVIPPEVLGVTLIYDPVRQEYVPAPDRSGAPGNGVRFILYAVNPVTQQPIVTTEVGYADLIDKGDTRPSSLALQLIVVSGNVTHLDYSVTATGSEESGSLNVAGYLTDGDTRLNFDIGAEGRATASGRALNVEFDFAIPARDFRVEADVAAEQSALGTSQEIELLIRSGITTLRFDVEEDDTTVNATVRVNNQIFATISGQRHHPEVRGAGGRVLTLEEGLALRRMLGFVETVFQLFGELLEPVTWIVELGGRP
;
A
#
# COMPACT_ATOMS: atom_id res chain seq x y z
N MET A 1 22.51 9.03 -20.27
CA MET A 1 23.37 7.87 -19.94
C MET A 1 23.84 7.90 -18.47
N LEU A 2 22.95 8.28 -17.54
CA LEU A 2 23.19 8.41 -16.08
C LEU A 2 22.08 7.72 -15.25
N SER A 3 21.27 6.87 -15.90
CA SER A 3 20.03 6.30 -15.34
C SER A 3 20.11 4.80 -14.97
N GLN A 4 21.30 4.19 -15.03
CA GLN A 4 21.47 2.73 -14.93
C GLN A 4 22.16 2.26 -13.62
N MET A 5 22.36 3.13 -12.62
CA MET A 5 23.16 2.80 -11.42
C MET A 5 22.41 2.85 -10.07
N ARG A 6 21.08 2.75 -10.06
CA ARG A 6 20.27 2.87 -8.81
C ARG A 6 19.45 1.63 -8.39
N TYR A 7 19.64 0.47 -9.02
CA TYR A 7 18.76 -0.71 -8.83
C TYR A 7 19.32 -1.89 -8.00
N LYS A 8 20.16 -1.67 -6.98
CA LYS A 8 20.69 -2.78 -6.14
C LYS A 8 20.76 -2.42 -4.65
N ARG A 9 19.64 -2.16 -3.96
CA ARG A 9 19.73 -1.56 -2.61
C ARG A 9 18.81 -2.10 -1.51
N LEU A 10 18.26 -3.30 -1.67
CA LEU A 10 17.64 -4.05 -0.55
C LEU A 10 18.06 -5.52 -0.46
N GLY A 11 18.82 -6.01 -1.44
CA GLY A 11 19.45 -7.33 -1.36
C GLY A 11 20.49 -7.49 -0.25
N ALA A 12 20.89 -6.43 0.45
CA ALA A 12 21.96 -6.47 1.46
C ALA A 12 21.53 -7.15 2.78
N LEU A 13 20.30 -6.91 3.26
CA LEU A 13 19.76 -7.56 4.46
C LEU A 13 19.53 -9.07 4.22
N MET A 14 19.01 -9.41 3.04
CA MET A 14 18.84 -10.79 2.57
C MET A 14 20.17 -11.51 2.26
N LEU A 15 21.18 -10.83 1.71
CA LEU A 15 22.52 -11.42 1.50
C LEU A 15 23.25 -11.68 2.83
N ALA A 16 23.12 -10.81 3.83
CA ALA A 16 23.71 -11.01 5.15
C ALA A 16 23.14 -12.26 5.84
N LEU A 17 21.83 -12.48 5.70
CA LEU A 17 21.17 -13.70 6.18
C LEU A 17 21.66 -14.95 5.45
N ALA A 18 21.97 -14.88 4.14
CA ALA A 18 22.53 -15.99 3.34
C ALA A 18 23.94 -16.41 3.80
N ALA A 19 24.77 -15.45 4.21
CA ALA A 19 26.12 -15.71 4.71
C ALA A 19 26.13 -16.28 6.14
N ALA A 20 25.25 -15.80 7.04
CA ALA A 20 25.17 -16.27 8.42
C ALA A 20 24.66 -17.71 8.57
N ALA A 21 23.86 -18.19 7.61
CA ALA A 21 23.32 -19.56 7.62
C ALA A 21 24.29 -20.63 7.05
N CYS A 22 25.41 -20.21 6.44
CA CYS A 22 26.40 -21.11 5.83
C CYS A 22 27.74 -21.17 6.60
N GLY A 23 27.81 -20.62 7.81
CA GLY A 23 28.97 -20.74 8.69
C GLY A 23 28.92 -22.02 9.53
N ASP A 24 29.83 -22.96 9.23
CA ASP A 24 30.16 -24.22 9.91
C ASP A 24 29.16 -24.81 10.93
N THR A 25 28.55 -25.92 10.51
CA THR A 25 27.78 -26.86 11.33
C THR A 25 28.67 -27.55 12.37
N ALA A 26 28.93 -26.89 13.49
CA ALA A 26 29.57 -27.53 14.64
C ALA A 26 29.12 -26.86 15.95
N ASN A 27 27.91 -27.23 16.40
CA ASN A 27 27.49 -27.42 17.81
C ASN A 27 25.96 -27.28 17.88
N LEU A 28 25.27 -28.41 17.83
CA LEU A 28 23.87 -28.52 18.25
C LEU A 28 23.84 -28.46 19.78
N GLY A 29 23.89 -27.24 20.31
CA GLY A 29 23.58 -26.95 21.70
C GLY A 29 22.07 -27.07 21.93
N THR A 30 21.72 -27.68 23.05
CA THR A 30 20.40 -27.98 23.60
C THR A 30 19.34 -26.89 23.40
N GLU A 31 18.12 -27.35 23.08
CA GLU A 31 16.89 -26.62 22.71
C GLU A 31 16.67 -25.29 23.44
N PRO A 32 16.39 -24.18 22.73
CA PRO A 32 15.72 -23.03 23.31
C PRO A 32 14.22 -23.31 23.42
N ASP A 33 13.62 -22.92 24.55
CA ASP A 33 12.18 -22.95 24.82
C ASP A 33 11.37 -22.56 23.57
N GLU A 34 10.42 -23.43 23.21
CA GLU A 34 9.54 -23.35 22.04
C GLU A 34 8.76 -22.02 22.02
N VAL A 35 9.37 -20.96 21.49
CA VAL A 35 8.61 -19.83 20.96
C VAL A 35 7.96 -20.34 19.69
N SER A 36 6.79 -20.98 19.83
CA SER A 36 6.09 -21.63 18.71
C SER A 36 5.63 -20.56 17.71
N PHE A 37 6.49 -20.19 16.78
CA PHE A 37 6.16 -19.35 15.64
C PHE A 37 5.34 -20.17 14.65
N ASP A 38 4.04 -19.88 14.53
CA ASP A 38 3.17 -20.57 13.57
C ASP A 38 3.33 -19.97 12.17
N ALA A 39 4.43 -20.32 11.51
CA ALA A 39 4.76 -19.85 10.16
C ALA A 39 3.68 -20.23 9.13
N ALA A 40 3.05 -21.40 9.31
CA ALA A 40 2.04 -21.90 8.38
C ALA A 40 0.76 -21.04 8.45
N ARG A 41 0.34 -20.65 9.66
CA ARG A 41 -0.80 -19.76 9.82
C ARG A 41 -0.53 -18.37 9.26
N VAL A 42 0.63 -17.77 9.58
CA VAL A 42 1.00 -16.45 9.06
C VAL A 42 1.02 -16.45 7.53
N GLN A 43 1.54 -17.52 6.91
CA GLN A 43 1.52 -17.68 5.45
C GLN A 43 0.08 -17.82 4.90
N ALA A 44 -0.79 -18.56 5.58
CA ALA A 44 -2.19 -18.69 5.18
C ALA A 44 -2.95 -17.36 5.29
N ASP A 45 -2.61 -16.52 6.27
CA ASP A 45 -3.20 -15.18 6.42
C ASP A 45 -2.72 -14.22 5.32
N ALA A 46 -1.43 -14.28 4.96
CA ALA A 46 -0.89 -13.55 3.81
C ALA A 46 -1.58 -13.95 2.50
N GLN A 47 -1.77 -15.25 2.27
CA GLN A 47 -2.50 -15.76 1.10
C GLN A 47 -3.97 -15.33 1.09
N ALA A 48 -4.62 -15.22 2.26
CA ALA A 48 -5.98 -14.72 2.36
C ALA A 48 -6.08 -13.23 1.97
N MET A 49 -5.07 -12.44 2.35
CA MET A 49 -4.94 -11.04 1.91
C MET A 49 -4.78 -10.94 0.39
N GLU A 50 -3.90 -11.75 -0.20
CA GLU A 50 -3.71 -11.85 -1.66
C GLU A 50 -5.00 -12.28 -2.39
N SER A 51 -5.73 -13.26 -1.84
CA SER A 51 -7.01 -13.72 -2.39
C SER A 51 -8.03 -12.58 -2.47
N ALA A 52 -8.14 -11.79 -1.40
CA ALA A 52 -9.07 -10.68 -1.33
C ALA A 52 -8.76 -9.61 -2.41
N LEU A 53 -7.48 -9.38 -2.70
CA LEU A 53 -7.01 -8.49 -3.79
C LEU A 53 -7.26 -9.07 -5.19
N GLY A 54 -7.30 -10.39 -5.32
CA GLY A 54 -7.44 -11.11 -6.59
C GLY A 54 -8.86 -11.24 -7.14
N ALA A 55 -9.86 -10.60 -6.52
CA ALA A 55 -11.26 -10.79 -6.87
C ALA A 55 -11.56 -10.44 -8.36
N PRO A 56 -12.38 -11.22 -9.09
CA PRO A 56 -12.68 -10.97 -10.51
C PRO A 56 -13.27 -9.58 -10.80
N ALA A 57 -14.06 -9.04 -9.85
CA ALA A 57 -14.61 -7.70 -9.94
C ALA A 57 -13.51 -6.63 -9.94
N LEU A 58 -12.48 -6.81 -9.10
CA LEU A 58 -11.32 -5.94 -9.00
C LEU A 58 -10.48 -5.99 -10.28
N ARG A 59 -10.36 -7.15 -10.93
CA ARG A 59 -9.74 -7.27 -12.26
C ARG A 59 -10.52 -6.50 -13.34
N SER A 60 -11.85 -6.57 -13.30
CA SER A 60 -12.70 -5.85 -14.26
C SER A 60 -12.58 -4.34 -14.08
N PHE A 61 -12.51 -3.89 -12.83
CA PHE A 61 -12.20 -2.53 -12.47
C PHE A 61 -10.77 -2.11 -12.90
N ALA A 62 -9.78 -2.98 -12.73
CA ALA A 62 -8.41 -2.75 -13.19
C ALA A 62 -8.34 -2.43 -14.69
N VAL A 63 -9.00 -3.25 -15.51
CA VAL A 63 -9.08 -3.01 -16.96
C VAL A 63 -9.84 -1.72 -17.27
N MET A 64 -10.92 -1.42 -16.54
CA MET A 64 -11.69 -0.18 -16.75
C MET A 64 -10.82 1.08 -16.65
N ALA A 65 -9.93 1.18 -15.65
CA ALA A 65 -9.12 2.37 -15.45
C ALA A 65 -8.19 2.68 -16.64
N GLY A 66 -7.66 1.64 -17.29
CA GLY A 66 -6.81 1.77 -18.47
C GLY A 66 -7.51 2.37 -19.70
N HIS A 67 -8.85 2.48 -19.66
CA HIS A 67 -9.69 2.96 -20.76
C HIS A 67 -10.44 4.26 -20.42
N LEU A 68 -10.02 4.96 -19.37
CA LEU A 68 -10.67 6.19 -18.92
C LEU A 68 -10.32 7.39 -19.80
N SER A 69 -11.32 8.04 -20.36
CA SER A 69 -11.22 9.33 -21.09
C SER A 69 -11.65 10.55 -20.26
N VAL A 70 -11.96 10.36 -18.97
CA VAL A 70 -12.35 11.42 -18.04
C VAL A 70 -11.19 12.38 -17.71
N GLY A 71 -11.52 13.53 -17.12
CA GLY A 71 -10.55 14.57 -16.75
C GLY A 71 -9.35 14.02 -15.97
N PRO A 72 -8.19 14.70 -16.04
CA PRO A 72 -6.92 14.20 -15.52
C PRO A 72 -7.02 13.75 -14.06
N SER A 73 -7.59 14.59 -13.18
CA SER A 73 -7.73 14.31 -11.74
C SER A 73 -8.59 13.06 -11.46
N THR A 74 -9.69 12.89 -12.20
CA THR A 74 -10.54 11.69 -12.10
C THR A 74 -9.78 10.45 -12.54
N ARG A 75 -9.05 10.52 -13.67
CA ARG A 75 -8.24 9.40 -14.17
C ARG A 75 -7.18 9.00 -13.16
N ALA A 76 -6.47 9.95 -12.57
CA ALA A 76 -5.49 9.67 -11.52
C ALA A 76 -6.10 8.94 -10.31
N ALA A 77 -7.26 9.41 -9.85
CA ALA A 77 -7.94 8.81 -8.72
C ALA A 77 -8.25 7.33 -8.97
N VAL A 78 -8.82 7.03 -10.14
CA VAL A 78 -9.13 5.65 -10.50
C VAL A 78 -7.86 4.85 -10.82
N GLN A 79 -6.87 5.43 -11.50
CA GLN A 79 -5.68 4.71 -11.95
C GLN A 79 -4.88 4.14 -10.78
N GLY A 80 -4.55 4.92 -9.74
CA GLY A 80 -3.80 4.26 -8.67
C GLY A 80 -4.66 3.30 -7.85
N SER A 81 -6.00 3.42 -7.89
CA SER A 81 -6.88 2.40 -7.31
C SER A 81 -6.71 1.06 -8.04
N VAL A 82 -6.27 1.11 -9.30
CA VAL A 82 -5.95 -0.05 -10.13
C VAL A 82 -4.52 -0.50 -9.96
N ASP A 83 -3.56 0.42 -9.79
CA ASP A 83 -2.17 0.06 -9.49
C ASP A 83 -2.09 -0.73 -8.17
N LEU A 84 -2.93 -0.39 -7.19
CA LEU A 84 -3.22 -1.21 -6.00
C LEU A 84 -3.55 -2.68 -6.34
N LEU A 85 -4.40 -2.90 -7.34
CA LEU A 85 -4.95 -4.23 -7.64
C LEU A 85 -4.03 -5.05 -8.55
N ALA A 86 -3.26 -4.38 -9.41
CA ALA A 86 -2.33 -5.03 -10.33
C ALA A 86 -1.10 -5.61 -9.63
N SER A 87 -0.73 -5.03 -8.49
CA SER A 87 0.59 -5.24 -7.91
C SER A 87 0.70 -6.46 -6.99
N GLY A 88 -0.41 -7.16 -6.74
CA GLY A 88 -0.45 -8.51 -6.13
C GLY A 88 0.24 -9.61 -6.95
N SER A 89 1.03 -9.29 -7.98
CA SER A 89 1.67 -10.26 -8.89
C SER A 89 3.19 -10.09 -9.12
N ALA A 90 3.86 -9.07 -8.56
CA ALA A 90 5.33 -9.01 -8.55
C ALA A 90 5.88 -8.12 -7.43
N LEU A 91 6.45 -8.74 -6.40
CA LEU A 91 6.82 -8.08 -5.15
C LEU A 91 8.29 -7.59 -5.12
N ALA A 92 8.56 -6.28 -5.03
CA ALA A 92 9.91 -5.71 -4.92
C ALA A 92 10.02 -4.53 -3.91
N VAL A 93 10.80 -4.74 -2.83
CA VAL A 93 10.98 -3.82 -1.69
C VAL A 93 11.54 -2.43 -2.02
N THR A 94 12.20 -2.28 -3.18
CA THR A 94 12.74 -0.97 -3.60
C THR A 94 11.61 0.02 -3.93
N ASP A 95 10.43 -0.50 -4.28
CA ASP A 95 9.27 0.29 -4.66
C ASP A 95 8.56 0.86 -3.42
N ALA A 96 8.41 0.10 -2.34
CA ALA A 96 7.81 0.57 -1.08
C ALA A 96 8.54 1.79 -0.48
N LYS A 97 9.87 1.72 -0.31
CA LYS A 97 10.68 2.87 0.20
C LYS A 97 10.62 4.08 -0.75
N ARG A 98 10.50 3.86 -2.06
CA ARG A 98 10.32 4.95 -3.04
C ARG A 98 8.95 5.60 -2.84
N VAL A 99 7.89 4.80 -2.73
CA VAL A 99 6.54 5.32 -2.51
C VAL A 99 6.45 6.10 -1.20
N THR A 100 6.99 5.59 -0.09
CA THR A 100 6.98 6.34 1.19
C THR A 100 7.72 7.67 1.06
N ARG A 101 8.89 7.71 0.40
CA ARG A 101 9.62 8.98 0.18
C ARG A 101 8.84 9.93 -0.73
N THR A 102 8.27 9.41 -1.81
CA THR A 102 7.49 10.20 -2.77
C THR A 102 6.22 10.75 -2.11
N LEU A 103 5.55 9.96 -1.26
CA LEU A 103 4.46 10.42 -0.42
C LEU A 103 4.95 11.50 0.56
N ALA A 104 6.08 11.26 1.25
CA ALA A 104 6.68 12.22 2.18
C ALA A 104 6.87 13.57 1.51
N GLU A 105 7.59 13.59 0.39
CA GLU A 105 7.89 14.80 -0.38
C GLU A 105 6.62 15.57 -0.79
N ARG A 106 5.49 14.87 -0.96
CA ARG A 106 4.22 15.40 -1.48
C ARG A 106 3.22 15.82 -0.42
N VAL A 107 3.02 15.01 0.62
CA VAL A 107 2.27 15.43 1.80
C VAL A 107 2.92 16.69 2.37
N MET A 108 4.25 16.77 2.32
CA MET A 108 5.01 17.97 2.70
C MET A 108 5.07 19.08 1.65
N SER A 109 4.62 18.88 0.41
CA SER A 109 4.50 19.96 -0.59
C SER A 109 3.10 20.59 -0.64
N GLY A 110 2.16 20.04 0.15
CA GLY A 110 0.76 20.47 0.18
C GLY A 110 -0.02 20.09 -1.07
N ILE A 111 -1.36 20.17 -0.98
CA ILE A 111 -2.25 20.18 -2.13
C ILE A 111 -2.30 21.64 -2.61
N PRO A 112 -1.99 21.96 -3.88
CA PRO A 112 -2.04 23.34 -4.32
C PRO A 112 -3.44 23.92 -4.15
N ALA A 113 -3.52 25.02 -3.40
CA ALA A 113 -4.71 25.83 -3.29
C ALA A 113 -4.86 26.68 -4.56
N SER A 114 -5.29 26.07 -5.68
CA SER A 114 -5.84 26.85 -6.79
C SER A 114 -7.36 26.98 -6.61
N PRO A 115 -7.88 28.18 -6.27
CA PRO A 115 -9.26 28.36 -5.83
C PRO A 115 -10.33 28.15 -6.92
N ASN A 116 -9.97 27.83 -8.17
CA ASN A 116 -10.91 27.79 -9.29
C ASN A 116 -11.14 26.42 -9.95
N ASP A 117 -10.42 25.35 -9.57
CA ASP A 117 -10.56 24.06 -10.28
C ASP A 117 -10.24 22.81 -9.44
N GLN A 118 -10.65 22.79 -8.17
CA GLN A 118 -10.37 21.69 -7.24
C GLN A 118 -11.38 20.53 -7.29
N ARG A 119 -12.36 20.57 -8.17
CA ARG A 119 -13.29 19.46 -8.34
C ARG A 119 -12.55 18.31 -9.02
N VAL A 120 -12.40 17.20 -8.32
CA VAL A 120 -11.74 16.00 -8.90
C VAL A 120 -12.58 15.40 -10.00
N ILE A 121 -13.90 15.51 -9.89
CA ILE A 121 -14.85 15.03 -10.89
C ILE A 121 -15.37 16.24 -11.68
N PRO A 122 -15.14 16.29 -13.01
CA PRO A 122 -15.63 17.37 -13.85
C PRO A 122 -17.16 17.50 -13.76
N PRO A 123 -17.72 18.73 -13.70
CA PRO A 123 -19.17 18.95 -13.62
C PRO A 123 -19.96 18.25 -14.73
N GLU A 124 -19.35 18.07 -15.91
CA GLU A 124 -19.96 17.48 -17.10
C GLU A 124 -20.27 15.98 -16.93
N VAL A 125 -19.63 15.31 -15.97
CA VAL A 125 -19.81 13.86 -15.73
C VAL A 125 -20.46 13.55 -14.39
N LEU A 126 -20.89 14.57 -13.62
CA LEU A 126 -21.63 14.38 -12.37
C LEU A 126 -23.01 13.77 -12.63
N GLY A 127 -23.35 12.70 -11.92
CA GLY A 127 -24.59 11.97 -12.12
C GLY A 127 -24.62 11.17 -13.43
N VAL A 128 -23.50 11.02 -14.12
CA VAL A 128 -23.43 10.33 -15.42
C VAL A 128 -22.95 8.89 -15.23
N THR A 129 -23.60 7.97 -15.95
CA THR A 129 -23.10 6.61 -16.14
C THR A 129 -22.28 6.52 -17.42
N LEU A 130 -21.07 5.98 -17.34
CA LEU A 130 -20.18 5.73 -18.46
C LEU A 130 -20.15 4.23 -18.80
N ILE A 131 -20.18 3.92 -20.09
CA ILE A 131 -20.08 2.55 -20.64
C ILE A 131 -18.85 2.45 -21.55
N TYR A 132 -18.31 1.25 -21.72
CA TYR A 132 -17.17 1.03 -22.61
C TYR A 132 -17.61 0.98 -24.07
N ASP A 133 -17.02 1.83 -24.90
CA ASP A 133 -17.18 1.81 -26.36
C ASP A 133 -16.05 0.97 -26.99
N PRO A 134 -16.34 -0.22 -27.56
CA PRO A 134 -15.30 -1.08 -28.11
C PRO A 134 -14.71 -0.56 -29.42
N VAL A 135 -15.34 0.41 -30.08
CA VAL A 135 -14.83 1.05 -31.30
C VAL A 135 -13.83 2.14 -30.95
N ARG A 136 -14.14 2.97 -29.94
CA ARG A 136 -13.25 4.03 -29.45
C ARG A 136 -12.21 3.53 -28.45
N GLN A 137 -12.42 2.34 -27.89
CA GLN A 137 -11.62 1.76 -26.81
C GLN A 137 -11.54 2.64 -25.56
N GLU A 138 -12.64 3.33 -25.24
CA GLU A 138 -12.73 4.24 -24.10
C GLU A 138 -14.12 4.21 -23.46
N TYR A 139 -14.21 4.70 -22.22
CA TYR A 139 -15.49 4.91 -21.55
C TYR A 139 -16.18 6.19 -22.06
N VAL A 140 -17.46 6.08 -22.43
CA VAL A 140 -18.26 7.18 -22.98
C VAL A 140 -19.57 7.35 -22.21
N PRO A 141 -20.15 8.56 -22.17
CA PRO A 141 -21.44 8.80 -21.53
C PRO A 141 -22.58 7.95 -22.12
N ALA A 142 -23.37 7.34 -21.24
CA ALA A 142 -24.62 6.66 -21.56
C ALA A 142 -25.80 7.42 -20.92
N PRO A 143 -26.38 8.43 -21.60
CA PRO A 143 -27.37 9.33 -21.01
C PRO A 143 -28.67 8.64 -20.60
N ASP A 144 -29.00 7.52 -21.21
CA ASP A 144 -30.20 6.73 -20.89
C ASP A 144 -30.03 5.84 -19.65
N ARG A 145 -28.82 5.77 -19.08
CA ARG A 145 -28.54 4.99 -17.87
C ARG A 145 -28.68 5.83 -16.62
N SER A 146 -29.50 5.34 -15.70
CA SER A 146 -29.71 5.93 -14.37
C SER A 146 -28.92 5.19 -13.28
N GLY A 147 -28.88 5.78 -12.09
CA GLY A 147 -28.30 5.17 -10.89
C GLY A 147 -26.90 5.66 -10.52
N ALA A 148 -26.25 6.47 -11.37
CA ALA A 148 -25.03 7.16 -11.01
C ALA A 148 -25.26 8.14 -9.83
N PRO A 149 -24.31 8.24 -8.88
CA PRO A 149 -24.40 9.20 -7.78
C PRO A 149 -24.46 10.65 -8.29
N GLY A 150 -25.34 11.49 -7.75
CA GLY A 150 -25.53 12.87 -8.24
C GLY A 150 -24.28 13.76 -8.12
N ASN A 151 -23.39 13.46 -7.19
CA ASN A 151 -22.09 14.12 -7.00
C ASN A 151 -20.91 13.19 -7.34
N GLY A 152 -21.14 12.22 -8.21
CA GLY A 152 -20.14 11.26 -8.63
C GLY A 152 -20.32 10.85 -10.08
N VAL A 153 -19.53 9.87 -10.50
CA VAL A 153 -19.61 9.24 -11.81
C VAL A 153 -19.65 7.73 -11.62
N ARG A 154 -20.45 7.04 -12.43
CA ARG A 154 -20.54 5.58 -12.45
C ARG A 154 -19.90 5.03 -13.70
N PHE A 155 -19.09 3.99 -13.57
CA PHE A 155 -18.50 3.23 -14.68
C PHE A 155 -19.12 1.83 -14.68
N ILE A 156 -19.65 1.38 -15.81
CA ILE A 156 -20.15 0.00 -15.94
C ILE A 156 -18.96 -0.96 -16.13
N LEU A 157 -18.89 -2.00 -15.33
CA LEU A 157 -17.85 -3.01 -15.42
C LEU A 157 -18.30 -4.18 -16.29
N TYR A 158 -17.38 -4.66 -17.11
CA TYR A 158 -17.59 -5.79 -18.03
C TYR A 158 -16.64 -6.92 -17.71
N ALA A 159 -17.03 -8.15 -18.05
CA ALA A 159 -16.13 -9.30 -17.99
C ALA A 159 -14.89 -9.03 -18.86
N VAL A 160 -13.72 -9.49 -18.41
CA VAL A 160 -12.45 -9.28 -19.11
C VAL A 160 -12.07 -10.51 -19.89
N ASN A 161 -11.67 -10.34 -21.15
CA ASN A 161 -11.05 -11.41 -21.92
C ASN A 161 -9.66 -11.72 -21.34
N PRO A 162 -9.39 -12.96 -20.87
CA PRO A 162 -8.15 -13.29 -20.19
C PRO A 162 -6.91 -13.22 -21.09
N VAL A 163 -7.09 -13.30 -22.42
CA VAL A 163 -6.00 -13.26 -23.40
C VAL A 163 -5.72 -11.84 -23.85
N THR A 164 -6.75 -11.09 -24.25
CA THR A 164 -6.56 -9.73 -24.80
C THR A 164 -6.55 -8.64 -23.73
N GLN A 165 -6.96 -8.97 -22.49
CA GLN A 165 -7.16 -8.01 -21.41
C GLN A 165 -8.14 -6.88 -21.79
N GLN A 166 -9.09 -7.17 -22.69
CA GLN A 166 -10.09 -6.21 -23.16
C GLN A 166 -11.47 -6.50 -22.53
N PRO A 167 -12.31 -5.47 -22.31
CA PRO A 167 -13.71 -5.64 -21.91
C PRO A 167 -14.54 -6.44 -22.93
N ILE A 168 -15.37 -7.36 -22.44
CA ILE A 168 -16.37 -8.10 -23.22
C ILE A 168 -17.72 -7.42 -23.01
N VAL A 169 -18.05 -6.45 -23.88
CA VAL A 169 -19.21 -5.56 -23.72
C VAL A 169 -20.58 -6.26 -23.69
N THR A 170 -20.66 -7.51 -24.12
CA THR A 170 -21.89 -8.32 -24.04
C THR A 170 -22.16 -8.87 -22.64
N THR A 171 -21.21 -8.71 -21.71
CA THR A 171 -21.26 -9.32 -20.38
C THR A 171 -20.93 -8.28 -19.33
N GLU A 172 -21.96 -7.55 -18.89
CA GLU A 172 -21.87 -6.65 -17.73
C GLU A 172 -21.76 -7.48 -16.45
N VAL A 173 -20.80 -7.12 -15.61
CA VAL A 173 -20.54 -7.82 -14.33
C VAL A 173 -20.85 -6.94 -13.13
N GLY A 174 -20.91 -5.63 -13.30
CA GLY A 174 -21.12 -4.71 -12.19
C GLY A 174 -20.90 -3.24 -12.54
N TYR A 175 -20.53 -2.45 -11.55
CA TYR A 175 -20.19 -1.05 -11.72
C TYR A 175 -19.15 -0.59 -10.69
N ALA A 176 -18.48 0.53 -11.00
CA ALA A 176 -17.66 1.28 -10.06
C ALA A 176 -18.18 2.71 -9.95
N ASP A 177 -18.33 3.21 -8.73
CA ASP A 177 -18.74 4.58 -8.45
C ASP A 177 -17.57 5.35 -7.86
N LEU A 178 -17.19 6.47 -8.49
CA LEU A 178 -16.30 7.46 -7.88
C LEU A 178 -17.16 8.66 -7.45
N ILE A 179 -17.14 8.96 -6.16
CA ILE A 179 -18.01 9.93 -5.53
C ILE A 179 -17.14 11.04 -4.93
N ASP A 180 -17.44 12.30 -5.27
CA ASP A 180 -16.86 13.44 -4.58
C ASP A 180 -17.59 13.62 -3.25
N LYS A 181 -16.85 13.60 -2.13
CA LYS A 181 -17.35 13.90 -0.79
C LYS A 181 -16.90 15.28 -0.31
N GLY A 182 -16.15 15.99 -1.13
CA GLY A 182 -15.45 17.24 -0.85
C GLY A 182 -16.18 18.50 -1.31
N ASP A 183 -17.44 18.40 -1.76
CA ASP A 183 -18.23 19.48 -2.39
C ASP A 183 -18.27 20.84 -1.66
N THR A 184 -17.80 20.92 -0.40
CA THR A 184 -17.79 22.15 0.41
C THR A 184 -16.41 22.55 0.96
N ARG A 185 -15.30 21.98 0.49
CA ARG A 185 -13.97 22.23 1.10
C ARG A 185 -12.88 22.59 0.07
N PRO A 186 -12.60 23.89 -0.14
CA PRO A 186 -11.66 24.39 -1.16
C PRO A 186 -10.16 24.19 -0.82
N SER A 187 -9.84 23.29 0.11
CA SER A 187 -8.46 22.93 0.44
C SER A 187 -8.35 21.48 0.90
N SER A 188 -9.40 20.67 0.67
CA SER A 188 -9.38 19.26 1.00
C SER A 188 -9.95 18.41 -0.11
N LEU A 189 -9.21 17.36 -0.46
CA LEU A 189 -9.72 16.24 -1.21
C LEU A 189 -10.58 15.37 -0.29
N ALA A 190 -11.75 14.94 -0.76
CA ALA A 190 -12.50 13.86 -0.13
C ALA A 190 -13.21 13.04 -1.23
N LEU A 191 -12.79 11.80 -1.45
CA LEU A 191 -13.36 10.90 -2.45
C LEU A 191 -13.82 9.62 -1.80
N GLN A 192 -14.80 8.96 -2.40
CA GLN A 192 -15.15 7.57 -2.11
C GLN A 192 -15.19 6.78 -3.41
N LEU A 193 -14.56 5.62 -3.44
CA LEU A 193 -14.60 4.68 -4.54
C LEU A 193 -15.28 3.39 -4.10
N ILE A 194 -16.30 2.97 -4.85
CA ILE A 194 -17.09 1.77 -4.58
C ILE A 194 -17.07 0.88 -5.82
N VAL A 195 -16.78 -0.41 -5.68
CA VAL A 195 -16.86 -1.40 -6.78
C VAL A 195 -17.85 -2.48 -6.39
N VAL A 196 -18.87 -2.68 -7.21
CA VAL A 196 -19.95 -3.65 -6.99
C VAL A 196 -20.02 -4.63 -8.14
N SER A 197 -20.16 -5.92 -7.84
CA SER A 197 -20.39 -7.00 -8.82
C SER A 197 -21.28 -8.07 -8.20
N GLY A 198 -22.27 -8.56 -8.93
CA GLY A 198 -23.16 -9.63 -8.43
C GLY A 198 -23.86 -9.32 -7.09
N ASN A 199 -24.19 -8.04 -6.82
CA ASN A 199 -24.71 -7.52 -5.55
C ASN A 199 -23.75 -7.57 -4.36
N VAL A 200 -22.47 -7.85 -4.59
CA VAL A 200 -21.41 -7.76 -3.59
C VAL A 200 -20.59 -6.51 -3.83
N THR A 201 -20.38 -5.71 -2.78
CA THR A 201 -19.42 -4.60 -2.80
C THR A 201 -18.03 -5.16 -2.53
N HIS A 202 -17.21 -5.24 -3.59
CA HIS A 202 -15.86 -5.81 -3.54
C HIS A 202 -14.79 -4.80 -3.11
N LEU A 203 -15.09 -3.51 -3.25
CA LEU A 203 -14.23 -2.41 -2.82
C LEU A 203 -15.13 -1.28 -2.33
N ASP A 204 -14.83 -0.73 -1.17
CA ASP A 204 -15.42 0.51 -0.69
C ASP A 204 -14.41 1.19 0.21
N TYR A 205 -13.86 2.29 -0.27
CA TYR A 205 -12.94 3.07 0.52
C TYR A 205 -13.06 4.55 0.22
N SER A 206 -12.64 5.34 1.20
CA SER A 206 -12.55 6.79 1.12
C SER A 206 -11.12 7.26 1.19
N VAL A 207 -10.84 8.33 0.46
CA VAL A 207 -9.58 9.09 0.54
C VAL A 207 -9.92 10.49 1.00
N THR A 208 -9.26 10.96 2.04
CA THR A 208 -9.26 12.38 2.39
C THR A 208 -7.84 12.90 2.42
N ALA A 209 -7.62 14.09 1.86
CA ALA A 209 -6.31 14.73 1.96
C ALA A 209 -6.48 16.22 2.20
N THR A 210 -5.61 16.80 3.02
CA THR A 210 -5.55 18.23 3.28
C THR A 210 -4.10 18.69 3.26
N GLY A 211 -3.84 19.96 2.98
CA GLY A 211 -2.47 20.46 3.06
C GLY A 211 -2.33 21.97 2.98
N SER A 212 -1.15 22.41 3.34
CA SER A 212 -0.60 23.76 3.27
C SER A 212 0.87 23.70 2.82
N GLU A 213 1.54 24.84 2.73
CA GLU A 213 2.98 24.87 2.38
C GLU A 213 3.87 24.17 3.43
N GLU A 214 3.44 24.13 4.69
CA GLU A 214 4.24 23.64 5.82
C GLU A 214 3.74 22.30 6.38
N SER A 215 2.57 21.82 5.96
CA SER A 215 2.00 20.58 6.49
C SER A 215 1.02 19.93 5.53
N GLY A 216 0.83 18.63 5.66
CA GLY A 216 -0.23 17.92 4.96
C GLY A 216 -0.69 16.69 5.73
N SER A 217 -1.89 16.23 5.41
CA SER A 217 -2.39 14.96 5.88
C SER A 217 -3.12 14.21 4.77
N LEU A 218 -3.08 12.89 4.89
CA LEU A 218 -3.76 11.94 4.05
C LEU A 218 -4.39 10.87 4.95
N ASN A 219 -5.63 10.51 4.66
CA ASN A 219 -6.25 9.32 5.21
C ASN A 219 -6.87 8.51 4.07
N VAL A 220 -6.62 7.20 4.06
CA VAL A 220 -7.23 6.21 3.17
C VAL A 220 -7.80 5.09 4.03
N ALA A 221 -9.13 4.95 4.06
CA ALA A 221 -9.78 3.95 4.91
C ALA A 221 -10.93 3.26 4.17
N GLY A 222 -11.06 1.95 4.37
CA GLY A 222 -12.09 1.15 3.71
C GLY A 222 -11.90 -0.34 3.84
N TYR A 223 -12.40 -1.07 2.85
CA TYR A 223 -12.22 -2.50 2.74
C TYR A 223 -12.24 -2.99 1.29
N LEU A 224 -11.69 -4.18 1.11
CA LEU A 224 -11.81 -4.98 -0.10
C LEU A 224 -12.19 -6.42 0.23
N THR A 225 -12.85 -7.10 -0.69
CA THR A 225 -13.30 -8.49 -0.49
C THR A 225 -13.42 -9.27 -1.79
N ASP A 226 -13.13 -10.57 -1.74
CA ASP A 226 -13.43 -11.53 -2.79
C ASP A 226 -14.87 -12.09 -2.71
N GLY A 227 -15.66 -11.66 -1.72
CA GLY A 227 -17.00 -12.15 -1.40
C GLY A 227 -17.03 -13.06 -0.18
N ASP A 228 -15.88 -13.65 0.20
CA ASP A 228 -15.74 -14.54 1.35
C ASP A 228 -14.81 -13.94 2.40
N THR A 229 -13.62 -13.49 1.98
CA THR A 229 -12.60 -12.86 2.80
C THR A 229 -12.67 -11.35 2.66
N ARG A 230 -12.74 -10.64 3.78
CA ARG A 230 -12.73 -9.17 3.82
C ARG A 230 -11.47 -8.66 4.51
N LEU A 231 -10.70 -7.87 3.76
CA LEU A 231 -9.57 -7.09 4.26
C LEU A 231 -10.04 -5.67 4.52
N ASN A 232 -10.01 -5.25 5.78
CA ASN A 232 -10.17 -3.85 6.17
C ASN A 232 -8.80 -3.17 6.18
N PHE A 233 -8.78 -1.89 5.85
CA PHE A 233 -7.59 -1.07 5.92
C PHE A 233 -7.91 0.35 6.39
N ASP A 234 -6.99 0.93 7.15
CA ASP A 234 -6.96 2.35 7.53
C ASP A 234 -5.50 2.82 7.46
N ILE A 235 -5.24 3.85 6.68
CA ILE A 235 -3.90 4.39 6.45
C ILE A 235 -3.96 5.89 6.69
N GLY A 236 -3.17 6.35 7.65
CA GLY A 236 -2.93 7.76 7.91
C GLY A 236 -1.52 8.16 7.47
N ALA A 237 -1.36 9.36 6.94
CA ALA A 237 -0.06 9.98 6.80
C ALA A 237 -0.13 11.46 7.15
N GLU A 238 0.84 11.95 7.93
CA GLU A 238 1.01 13.34 8.29
C GLU A 238 2.41 13.81 7.94
N GLY A 239 2.51 14.89 7.17
CA GLY A 239 3.78 15.50 6.81
C GLY A 239 3.89 16.91 7.40
N ARG A 240 5.11 17.30 7.80
CA ARG A 240 5.44 18.65 8.23
C ARG A 240 6.75 19.09 7.59
N ALA A 241 6.82 20.35 7.18
CA ALA A 241 8.00 21.00 6.64
C ALA A 241 8.28 22.27 7.43
N THR A 242 9.55 22.45 7.81
CA THR A 242 10.06 23.61 8.55
C THR A 242 11.35 24.08 7.90
N ALA A 243 11.85 25.26 8.28
CA ALA A 243 13.17 25.73 7.85
C ALA A 243 14.32 24.78 8.27
N SER A 244 14.13 24.03 9.36
CA SER A 244 15.11 23.08 9.91
C SER A 244 15.09 21.69 9.27
N GLY A 245 14.01 21.34 8.57
CA GLY A 245 13.83 19.98 8.10
C GLY A 245 12.38 19.61 7.83
N ARG A 246 12.20 18.32 7.62
CA ARG A 246 10.99 17.67 7.10
C ARG A 246 10.69 16.45 7.94
N ALA A 247 9.44 16.21 8.27
CA ALA A 247 8.99 15.05 9.02
C ALA A 247 7.77 14.42 8.33
N LEU A 248 7.71 13.09 8.34
CA LEU A 248 6.57 12.30 7.87
C LEU A 248 6.29 11.24 8.93
N ASN A 249 5.03 11.16 9.36
CA ASN A 249 4.51 10.03 10.11
C ASN A 249 3.50 9.30 9.23
N VAL A 250 3.55 7.98 9.24
CA VAL A 250 2.59 7.13 8.54
C VAL A 250 2.12 6.07 9.52
N GLU A 251 0.81 5.97 9.67
CA GLU A 251 0.15 4.92 10.43
C GLU A 251 -0.60 4.02 9.46
N PHE A 252 -0.55 2.71 9.66
CA PHE A 252 -1.43 1.79 8.95
C PHE A 252 -1.95 0.67 9.81
N ASP A 253 -3.19 0.29 9.52
CA ASP A 253 -3.93 -0.81 10.10
C ASP A 253 -4.51 -1.66 8.98
N PHE A 254 -4.20 -2.94 8.96
CA PHE A 254 -4.83 -3.95 8.11
C PHE A 254 -5.44 -5.01 8.98
N ALA A 255 -6.67 -5.43 8.68
CA ALA A 255 -7.31 -6.51 9.42
C ALA A 255 -8.10 -7.44 8.50
N ILE A 256 -7.98 -8.75 8.74
CA ILE A 256 -8.90 -9.76 8.25
C ILE A 256 -9.62 -10.34 9.47
N PRO A 257 -10.74 -9.75 9.92
CA PRO A 257 -11.36 -10.10 11.20
C PRO A 257 -11.75 -11.58 11.29
N ALA A 258 -12.20 -12.17 10.19
CA ALA A 258 -12.59 -13.58 10.13
C ALA A 258 -11.43 -14.56 10.41
N ARG A 259 -10.18 -14.09 10.37
CA ARG A 259 -8.97 -14.89 10.58
C ARG A 259 -8.21 -14.54 11.87
N ASP A 260 -8.70 -13.55 12.62
CA ASP A 260 -7.98 -12.95 13.75
C ASP A 260 -6.56 -12.52 13.34
N PHE A 261 -6.49 -11.87 12.17
CA PHE A 261 -5.26 -11.39 11.57
C PHE A 261 -5.29 -9.88 11.48
N ARG A 262 -4.23 -9.23 11.99
CA ARG A 262 -4.08 -7.78 11.99
C ARG A 262 -2.63 -7.37 11.81
N VAL A 263 -2.39 -6.31 11.07
CA VAL A 263 -1.09 -5.69 10.90
C VAL A 263 -1.21 -4.21 11.23
N GLU A 264 -0.45 -3.75 12.20
CA GLU A 264 -0.39 -2.36 12.64
C GLU A 264 1.05 -1.88 12.42
N ALA A 265 1.25 -0.70 11.84
CA ALA A 265 2.58 -0.09 11.89
C ALA A 265 2.54 1.42 11.96
N ASP A 266 3.60 1.95 12.55
CA ASP A 266 3.94 3.36 12.63
C ASP A 266 5.30 3.54 11.96
N VAL A 267 5.39 4.48 11.02
CA VAL A 267 6.62 4.86 10.34
C VAL A 267 6.82 6.35 10.53
N ALA A 268 7.80 6.71 11.33
CA ALA A 268 8.30 8.07 11.44
C ALA A 268 9.55 8.22 10.57
N ALA A 269 9.63 9.31 9.83
CA ALA A 269 10.80 9.68 9.03
C ALA A 269 11.09 11.15 9.20
N GLU A 270 12.33 11.49 9.53
CA GLU A 270 12.80 12.88 9.62
C GLU A 270 13.96 13.10 8.67
N GLN A 271 13.98 14.29 8.06
CA GLN A 271 15.06 14.76 7.22
C GLN A 271 15.49 16.14 7.69
N SER A 272 16.78 16.32 7.93
CA SER A 272 17.37 17.58 8.35
C SER A 272 18.68 17.85 7.60
N ALA A 273 19.33 18.98 7.90
CA ALA A 273 20.69 19.26 7.42
C ALA A 273 21.73 18.22 7.88
N LEU A 274 21.43 17.45 8.93
CA LEU A 274 22.33 16.45 9.50
C LEU A 274 22.17 15.06 8.86
N GLY A 275 21.11 14.84 8.08
CA GLY A 275 20.81 13.56 7.45
C GLY A 275 19.33 13.18 7.55
N THR A 276 19.06 11.93 7.23
CA THR A 276 17.73 11.31 7.32
C THR A 276 17.73 10.25 8.42
N SER A 277 16.72 10.26 9.28
CA SER A 277 16.41 9.19 10.24
C SER A 277 15.03 8.61 9.96
N GLN A 278 14.85 7.34 10.28
CA GLN A 278 13.61 6.60 10.14
C GLN A 278 13.41 5.68 11.33
N GLU A 279 12.21 5.69 11.87
CA GLU A 279 11.74 4.76 12.90
C GLU A 279 10.56 3.98 12.34
N ILE A 280 10.54 2.68 12.57
CA ILE A 280 9.49 1.78 12.12
C ILE A 280 9.11 0.89 13.30
N GLU A 281 7.87 1.01 13.77
CA GLU A 281 7.25 0.03 14.66
C GLU A 281 6.22 -0.76 13.85
N LEU A 282 6.39 -2.07 13.74
CA LEU A 282 5.45 -2.95 13.06
C LEU A 282 5.02 -4.07 14.00
N LEU A 283 3.71 -4.29 14.09
CA LEU A 283 3.07 -5.32 14.89
C LEU A 283 2.15 -6.16 14.01
N ILE A 284 2.39 -7.47 13.98
CA ILE A 284 1.58 -8.43 13.25
C ILE A 284 0.99 -9.40 14.25
N ARG A 285 -0.33 -9.53 14.24
CA ARG A 285 -1.07 -10.53 15.01
C ARG A 285 -1.68 -11.53 14.05
N SER A 286 -1.42 -12.81 14.29
CA SER A 286 -2.00 -13.94 13.56
C SER A 286 -2.46 -14.96 14.60
N GLY A 287 -3.70 -14.78 15.06
CA GLY A 287 -4.24 -15.44 16.25
C GLY A 287 -3.36 -15.29 17.48
N ILE A 288 -2.81 -16.43 17.95
CA ILE A 288 -1.96 -16.44 19.15
C ILE A 288 -0.55 -15.94 18.89
N THR A 289 -0.12 -15.86 17.62
CA THR A 289 1.24 -15.44 17.28
C THR A 289 1.29 -13.93 17.11
N THR A 290 2.25 -13.30 17.78
CA THR A 290 2.56 -11.88 17.62
C THR A 290 3.99 -11.72 17.11
N LEU A 291 4.18 -10.97 16.02
CA LEU A 291 5.49 -10.51 15.56
C LEU A 291 5.59 -9.01 15.78
N ARG A 292 6.68 -8.55 16.37
CA ARG A 292 6.97 -7.12 16.51
C ARG A 292 8.35 -6.81 15.94
N PHE A 293 8.41 -5.77 15.13
CA PHE A 293 9.65 -5.21 14.59
C PHE A 293 9.76 -3.78 15.07
N ASP A 294 10.85 -3.46 15.73
CA ASP A 294 11.21 -2.11 16.13
C ASP A 294 12.51 -1.78 15.38
N VAL A 295 12.47 -0.84 14.43
CA VAL A 295 13.60 -0.49 13.56
C VAL A 295 13.91 0.99 13.71
N GLU A 296 15.19 1.31 13.90
CA GLU A 296 15.76 2.64 13.85
C GLU A 296 16.85 2.64 12.79
N GLU A 297 16.73 3.51 11.79
CA GLU A 297 17.63 3.57 10.64
C GLU A 297 18.04 5.02 10.39
N ASP A 298 19.34 5.27 10.23
CA ASP A 298 19.85 6.56 9.76
C ASP A 298 20.60 6.39 8.42
N ASP A 299 21.28 7.43 7.95
CA ASP A 299 22.02 7.38 6.69
C ASP A 299 23.17 6.36 6.68
N THR A 300 23.68 5.97 7.85
CA THR A 300 24.88 5.17 8.08
C THR A 300 24.64 3.87 8.84
N THR A 301 23.68 3.85 9.76
CA THR A 301 23.42 2.72 10.66
C THR A 301 22.00 2.21 10.60
N VAL A 302 21.81 0.97 11.03
CA VAL A 302 20.51 0.37 11.27
C VAL A 302 20.58 -0.40 12.58
N ASN A 303 19.55 -0.23 13.41
CA ASN A 303 19.30 -1.00 14.62
C ASN A 303 17.88 -1.53 14.54
N ALA A 304 17.69 -2.83 14.77
CA ALA A 304 16.38 -3.43 14.73
C ALA A 304 16.25 -4.52 15.79
N THR A 305 15.09 -4.62 16.42
CA THR A 305 14.73 -5.72 17.30
C THR A 305 13.52 -6.45 16.74
N VAL A 306 13.64 -7.77 16.61
CA VAL A 306 12.56 -8.66 16.19
C VAL A 306 12.10 -9.45 17.40
N ARG A 307 10.82 -9.36 17.73
CA ARG A 307 10.19 -10.11 18.82
C ARG A 307 9.13 -11.05 18.29
N VAL A 308 9.08 -12.25 18.84
CA VAL A 308 8.02 -13.23 18.62
C VAL A 308 7.37 -13.49 19.97
N ASN A 309 6.05 -13.32 20.06
CA ASN A 309 5.29 -13.46 21.30
C ASN A 309 5.90 -12.68 22.48
N ASN A 310 6.32 -11.44 22.19
CA ASN A 310 6.97 -10.51 23.12
C ASN A 310 8.37 -10.93 23.62
N GLN A 311 8.96 -12.00 23.09
CA GLN A 311 10.33 -12.42 23.38
C GLN A 311 11.26 -11.98 22.26
N ILE A 312 12.46 -11.50 22.62
CA ILE A 312 13.48 -11.15 21.61
C ILE A 312 13.88 -12.42 20.87
N PHE A 313 13.67 -12.41 19.57
CA PHE A 313 14.06 -13.48 18.67
C PHE A 313 15.40 -13.16 18.01
N ALA A 314 15.53 -11.94 17.49
CA ALA A 314 16.75 -11.47 16.85
C ALA A 314 16.95 -9.96 17.02
N THR A 315 18.21 -9.54 16.92
CA THR A 315 18.62 -8.14 16.82
C THR A 315 19.45 -7.95 15.55
N ILE A 316 19.24 -6.83 14.88
CA ILE A 316 19.97 -6.41 13.69
C ILE A 316 20.67 -5.11 14.08
N SER A 317 21.98 -5.00 13.88
CA SER A 317 22.71 -3.79 14.25
C SER A 317 23.92 -3.55 13.36
N GLY A 318 24.36 -2.31 13.22
CA GLY A 318 25.63 -1.96 12.57
C GLY A 318 25.45 -1.09 11.33
N GLN A 319 26.38 -1.23 10.37
CA GLN A 319 26.34 -0.41 9.16
C GLN A 319 25.13 -0.77 8.32
N ARG A 320 24.42 0.25 7.82
CA ARG A 320 23.21 0.11 7.00
C ARG A 320 23.34 -0.87 5.84
N HIS A 321 24.52 -0.93 5.23
CA HIS A 321 24.79 -1.81 4.08
C HIS A 321 25.41 -3.16 4.43
N HIS A 322 25.87 -3.31 5.67
CA HIS A 322 26.49 -4.53 6.19
C HIS A 322 26.03 -4.76 7.64
N PRO A 323 24.72 -4.94 7.86
CA PRO A 323 24.21 -5.15 9.20
C PRO A 323 24.59 -6.52 9.71
N GLU A 324 24.82 -6.61 11.01
CA GLU A 324 25.04 -7.85 11.73
C GLU A 324 23.73 -8.34 12.32
N VAL A 325 23.43 -9.62 12.13
CA VAL A 325 22.21 -10.25 12.66
C VAL A 325 22.61 -11.23 13.76
N ARG A 326 22.04 -11.05 14.95
CA ARG A 326 22.28 -11.90 16.12
C ARG A 326 20.95 -12.41 16.66
N GLY A 327 20.94 -13.64 17.16
CA GLY A 327 19.82 -14.18 17.92
C GLY A 327 19.73 -13.57 19.31
N ALA A 328 18.71 -13.98 20.07
CA ALA A 328 18.52 -13.60 21.46
C ALA A 328 19.82 -13.71 22.29
N GLY A 329 20.17 -12.65 23.03
CA GLY A 329 21.39 -12.61 23.85
C GLY A 329 22.70 -12.50 23.06
N GLY A 330 22.67 -12.16 21.77
CA GLY A 330 23.87 -11.91 20.96
C GLY A 330 24.47 -13.16 20.32
N ARG A 331 23.83 -14.33 20.45
CA ARG A 331 24.31 -15.58 19.84
C ARG A 331 24.17 -15.57 18.33
N VAL A 332 24.87 -16.50 17.67
CA VAL A 332 24.62 -16.79 16.25
C VAL A 332 23.25 -17.45 16.11
N LEU A 333 22.49 -17.05 15.08
CA LEU A 333 21.24 -17.72 14.73
C LEU A 333 21.52 -19.14 14.25
N THR A 334 20.70 -20.10 14.66
CA THR A 334 20.68 -21.42 14.03
C THR A 334 20.14 -21.31 12.60
N LEU A 335 20.32 -22.37 11.80
CA LEU A 335 19.78 -22.43 10.44
C LEU A 335 18.25 -22.24 10.43
N GLU A 336 17.55 -22.90 11.35
CA GLU A 336 16.08 -22.84 11.44
C GLU A 336 15.60 -21.44 11.80
N GLU A 337 16.27 -20.78 12.76
CA GLU A 337 15.93 -19.42 13.14
C GLU A 337 16.26 -18.41 12.04
N GLY A 338 17.37 -18.61 11.32
CA GLY A 338 17.70 -17.80 10.16
C GLY A 338 16.66 -17.92 9.04
N LEU A 339 16.14 -19.13 8.80
CA LEU A 339 15.04 -19.36 7.85
C LEU A 339 13.73 -18.74 8.32
N ALA A 340 13.39 -18.87 9.60
CA ALA A 340 12.21 -18.24 10.19
C ALA A 340 12.29 -16.71 10.08
N LEU A 341 13.44 -16.11 10.43
CA LEU A 341 13.66 -14.67 10.31
C LEU A 341 13.48 -14.18 8.87
N ARG A 342 14.04 -14.89 7.88
CA ARG A 342 13.84 -14.55 6.46
C ARG A 342 12.37 -14.58 6.05
N ARG A 343 11.61 -15.57 6.51
CA ARG A 343 10.17 -15.66 6.22
C ARG A 343 9.41 -14.51 6.85
N MET A 344 9.71 -14.16 8.10
CA MET A 344 9.10 -13.02 8.77
C MET A 344 9.43 -11.72 8.02
N LEU A 345 10.70 -11.50 7.66
CA LEU A 345 11.12 -10.32 6.89
C LEU A 345 10.45 -10.25 5.51
N GLY A 346 10.35 -11.38 4.78
CA GLY A 346 9.63 -11.43 3.51
C GLY A 346 8.13 -11.12 3.64
N PHE A 347 7.52 -11.54 4.75
CA PHE A 347 6.15 -11.14 5.07
C PHE A 347 6.04 -9.63 5.35
N VAL A 348 6.95 -9.07 6.16
CA VAL A 348 7.01 -7.61 6.41
C VAL A 348 7.17 -6.84 5.10
N GLU A 349 8.02 -7.31 4.20
CA GLU A 349 8.20 -6.73 2.87
C GLU A 349 6.90 -6.72 2.06
N THR A 350 6.14 -7.82 2.12
CA THR A 350 4.84 -7.93 1.42
C THR A 350 3.84 -6.92 1.96
N VAL A 351 3.78 -6.71 3.29
CA VAL A 351 2.93 -5.70 3.93
C VAL A 351 3.32 -4.29 3.48
N PHE A 352 4.61 -3.92 3.60
CA PHE A 352 5.07 -2.58 3.22
C PHE A 352 4.86 -2.29 1.73
N GLN A 353 4.95 -3.33 0.90
CA GLN A 353 4.66 -3.21 -0.50
C GLN A 353 3.18 -2.96 -0.76
N LEU A 354 2.28 -3.77 -0.20
CA LEU A 354 0.84 -3.54 -0.30
C LEU A 354 0.48 -2.11 0.14
N PHE A 355 1.12 -1.63 1.21
CA PHE A 355 1.00 -0.25 1.67
C PHE A 355 1.42 0.77 0.60
N GLY A 356 2.59 0.61 -0.02
CA GLY A 356 3.03 1.50 -1.09
C GLY A 356 2.03 1.52 -2.26
N GLU A 357 1.52 0.37 -2.63
CA GLU A 357 0.55 0.22 -3.72
C GLU A 357 -0.79 0.89 -3.39
N LEU A 358 -1.26 0.78 -2.15
CA LEU A 358 -2.47 1.46 -1.65
C LEU A 358 -2.38 2.99 -1.73
N LEU A 359 -1.16 3.54 -1.67
CA LEU A 359 -0.94 4.97 -1.69
C LEU A 359 -0.72 5.55 -3.09
N GLU A 360 -0.34 4.75 -4.08
CA GLU A 360 -0.18 5.21 -5.47
C GLU A 360 -1.38 6.04 -6.01
N PRO A 361 -2.66 5.69 -5.80
CA PRO A 361 -3.80 6.51 -6.26
C PRO A 361 -3.76 7.93 -5.75
N VAL A 362 -3.44 8.06 -4.48
CA VAL A 362 -3.36 9.37 -3.84
C VAL A 362 -2.19 10.15 -4.43
N THR A 363 -1.05 9.49 -4.64
CA THR A 363 0.12 10.15 -5.20
C THR A 363 -0.15 10.72 -6.60
N TRP A 364 -0.94 10.04 -7.43
CA TRP A 364 -1.38 10.52 -8.75
C TRP A 364 -2.38 11.68 -8.66
N ILE A 365 -3.35 11.63 -7.75
CA ILE A 365 -4.33 12.73 -7.59
C ILE A 365 -3.61 14.02 -7.18
N VAL A 366 -2.66 13.91 -6.25
CA VAL A 366 -1.85 15.05 -5.78
C VAL A 366 -0.94 15.59 -6.89
N GLU A 367 -0.38 14.74 -7.76
CA GLU A 367 0.42 15.18 -8.92
C GLU A 367 -0.34 16.09 -9.88
N LEU A 368 -1.62 15.80 -10.12
CA LEU A 368 -2.42 16.55 -11.07
C LEU A 368 -2.97 17.84 -10.48
N GLY A 369 -3.22 17.88 -9.17
CA GLY A 369 -3.43 19.15 -8.46
C GLY A 369 -2.17 20.03 -8.42
N GLY A 370 -0.98 19.39 -8.52
CA GLY A 370 0.38 19.94 -8.50
C GLY A 370 0.84 20.77 -9.70
N ARG A 371 0.19 20.63 -10.87
CA ARG A 371 0.67 21.21 -12.13
C ARG A 371 -0.12 22.48 -12.48
N PRO A 372 0.53 23.66 -12.58
CA PRO A 372 -0.10 24.88 -13.07
C PRO A 372 -0.47 24.81 -14.55
#